data_AF-A0A178VTX3-F1
#
_entry.id   AF-A0A178VTX3-F1
#
_cell.length_a   1.000
_cell.length_b   1.000
_cell.length_c   1.000
_cell.angle_alpha   90.00
_cell.angle_beta   90.00
_cell.angle_gamma   90.00
#
_symmetry.space_group_name_H-M   'P 1'
#
loop_
_entity.id
_entity.type
_entity.pdbx_description
1 polymer ?
#
loop_
_entity_poly.entity_id
_entity_poly.type
_entity_poly.pdbx_seq_one_letter_code
_entity_poly.pdbx_strand_id
1 'polypeptide(L)'
;MVDVLTTKVKAWEKERGVPFLCDKQPLLQTLEDDIVIRAQREEEKRQFREQKRLQGQLATEKEAKYGSKSAKKKPLGQSLNTDNVTKTPIGRRIGNTPGRSVTSGGKDYRGNAVIPLNYVALQKDD
;
A
#
# COMPACT_ATOMS: atom_id res chain seq x y z
N MET A 1 10.69 23.91 -1.25
CA MET A 1 10.08 24.62 -2.40
C MET A 1 8.86 25.41 -1.95
N VAL A 2 7.90 24.77 -1.25
CA VAL A 2 6.74 25.45 -0.65
C VAL A 2 7.17 26.57 0.28
N ASP A 3 8.17 26.34 1.14
CA ASP A 3 8.66 27.35 2.08
C ASP A 3 9.14 28.64 1.40
N VAL A 4 9.84 28.50 0.26
CA VAL A 4 10.32 29.64 -0.53
C VAL A 4 9.15 30.43 -1.12
N LEU A 5 8.12 29.75 -1.61
CA LEU A 5 6.91 30.39 -2.12
C LEU A 5 6.17 31.11 -0.99
N THR A 6 5.98 30.46 0.16
CA THR A 6 5.35 31.03 1.35
C THR A 6 6.08 32.30 1.80
N THR A 7 7.42 32.28 1.87
CA THR A 7 8.20 33.46 2.25
C THR A 7 8.05 34.61 1.25
N LYS A 8 8.09 34.32 -0.05
CA LYS A 8 7.95 35.34 -1.10
C LYS A 8 6.55 35.97 -1.10
N VAL A 9 5.51 35.14 -0.97
CA VAL A 9 4.12 35.62 -0.93
C VAL A 9 3.89 36.47 0.31
N LYS A 10 4.37 36.04 1.49
CA LYS A 10 4.27 36.84 2.73
C LYS A 10 4.97 38.19 2.62
N ALA A 11 6.15 38.25 2.01
CA ALA A 11 6.86 39.51 1.78
C ALA A 11 6.05 40.43 0.86
N TRP A 12 5.53 39.88 -0.24
CA TRP A 12 4.74 40.63 -1.21
C TRP A 12 3.42 41.17 -0.63
N GLU A 13 2.68 40.36 0.13
CA GLU A 13 1.43 40.78 0.78
C GLU A 13 1.68 41.87 1.83
N LYS A 14 2.78 41.76 2.57
CA LYS A 14 3.19 42.78 3.55
C LYS A 14 3.51 44.12 2.90
N GLU A 15 4.17 44.10 1.74
CA GLU A 15 4.52 45.32 1.00
C GLU A 15 3.29 46.03 0.42
N ARG A 16 2.27 45.28 -0.01
CA ARG A 16 1.10 45.84 -0.69
C ARG A 16 -0.13 46.01 0.19
N GLY A 17 -0.18 45.34 1.33
CA GLY A 17 -1.33 45.35 2.24
C GLY A 17 -2.56 44.63 1.68
N VAL A 18 -2.41 43.80 0.64
CA VAL A 18 -3.49 43.03 0.03
C VAL A 18 -3.10 41.55 -0.10
N PRO A 19 -4.06 40.61 0.04
CA PRO A 19 -3.80 39.20 -0.16
C PRO A 19 -3.38 38.88 -1.61
N PHE A 20 -2.44 37.96 -1.76
CA PHE A 20 -2.05 37.41 -3.05
C PHE A 20 -3.04 36.31 -3.44
N LEU A 21 -3.88 36.60 -4.43
CA LEU A 21 -4.89 35.67 -4.92
C LEU A 21 -4.39 34.92 -6.16
N CYS A 22 -4.45 33.60 -6.13
CA CYS A 22 -4.33 32.72 -7.29
C CYS A 22 -5.69 32.03 -7.50
N ASP A 23 -6.24 32.08 -8.71
CA ASP A 23 -7.55 31.50 -9.01
C ASP A 23 -8.67 31.95 -8.04
N LYS A 24 -8.59 33.22 -7.62
CA LYS A 24 -9.52 33.85 -6.66
C LYS A 24 -9.45 33.30 -5.22
N GLN A 25 -8.40 32.56 -4.87
CA GLN A 25 -8.14 32.04 -3.54
C GLN A 25 -6.78 32.55 -3.03
N PRO A 26 -6.59 32.81 -1.72
CA PRO A 26 -5.28 33.16 -1.18
C PRO A 26 -4.27 32.05 -1.42
N LEU A 27 -3.15 32.36 -2.08
CA LEU A 27 -2.15 31.34 -2.42
C LEU A 27 -1.55 30.68 -1.18
N LEU A 28 -1.42 31.42 -0.06
CA LEU A 28 -0.95 30.86 1.21
C LEU A 28 -1.85 29.72 1.70
N GLN A 29 -3.18 29.89 1.60
CA GLN A 29 -4.14 28.85 1.98
C GLN A 29 -3.94 27.59 1.14
N THR A 30 -3.84 27.75 -0.19
CA THR A 30 -3.66 26.61 -1.09
C THR A 30 -2.36 25.85 -0.83
N LEU A 31 -1.28 26.56 -0.45
CA LEU A 31 -0.01 25.93 -0.08
C LEU A 31 -0.10 25.16 1.24
N GLU A 32 -0.82 25.70 2.23
CA GLU A 32 -1.08 25.02 3.52
C GLU A 32 -1.92 23.75 3.31
N ASP A 33 -2.98 23.84 2.53
CA ASP A 33 -3.87 22.71 2.22
C ASP A 33 -3.09 21.56 1.55
N ASP A 34 -2.19 21.87 0.61
CA ASP A 34 -1.38 20.87 -0.07
C ASP A 34 -0.36 20.18 0.87
N ILE A 35 0.22 20.90 1.84
CA ILE A 35 1.04 20.27 2.89
C ILE A 35 0.20 19.26 3.69
N VAL A 36 -1.00 19.66 4.11
CA VAL A 36 -1.91 18.81 4.89
C VAL A 36 -2.34 17.58 4.07
N ILE A 37 -2.74 17.75 2.82
CA ILE A 37 -3.16 16.64 1.93
C ILE A 37 -2.01 15.64 1.73
N ARG A 38 -0.77 16.11 1.58
CA ARG A 38 0.40 15.23 1.45
C ARG A 38 0.63 14.44 2.74
N ALA A 39 0.62 15.11 3.89
CA ALA A 39 0.79 14.45 5.19
C ALA A 39 -0.30 13.41 5.45
N GLN A 40 -1.56 13.76 5.16
CA GLN A 40 -2.70 12.86 5.30
C GLN A 40 -2.54 11.59 4.44
N ARG A 41 -2.13 11.76 3.17
CA ARG A 41 -1.86 10.62 2.28
C ARG A 41 -0.74 9.71 2.78
N GLU A 42 0.27 10.29 3.41
CA GLU A 42 1.37 9.52 4.02
C GLU A 42 0.91 8.77 5.26
N GLU A 43 0.07 9.38 6.09
CA GLU A 43 -0.49 8.74 7.27
C GLU A 43 -1.45 7.60 6.90
N GLU A 44 -2.30 7.78 5.89
CA GLU A 44 -3.16 6.70 5.38
C GLU A 44 -2.34 5.49 4.91
N LYS A 45 -1.22 5.73 4.23
CA LYS A 45 -0.28 4.65 3.86
C LYS A 45 0.34 3.98 5.07
N ARG A 46 0.68 4.75 6.11
CA ARG A 46 1.23 4.23 7.37
C ARG A 46 0.19 3.34 8.08
N GLN A 47 -1.04 3.81 8.19
CA GLN A 47 -2.15 3.06 8.79
C GLN A 47 -2.44 1.75 8.05
N PHE A 48 -2.44 1.77 6.71
CA PHE A 48 -2.63 0.56 5.93
C PHE A 48 -1.55 -0.50 6.21
N ARG A 49 -0.29 -0.09 6.33
CA ARG A 49 0.82 -1.00 6.68
C ARG A 49 0.66 -1.54 8.09
N GLU A 50 0.22 -0.72 9.03
CA GLU A 50 -0.05 -1.15 10.40
C GLU A 50 -1.19 -2.16 10.48
N GLN A 51 -2.29 -1.93 9.76
CA GLN A 51 -3.39 -2.87 9.68
C GLN A 51 -2.93 -4.22 9.12
N LYS A 52 -2.08 -4.21 8.08
CA LYS A 52 -1.49 -5.44 7.53
C LYS A 52 -0.55 -6.13 8.51
N ARG A 53 0.23 -5.38 9.29
CA ARG A 53 1.08 -5.92 10.35
C ARG A 53 0.25 -6.65 11.41
N LEU A 54 -0.84 -6.03 11.87
CA LEU A 54 -1.74 -6.64 12.86
C LEU A 54 -2.43 -7.89 12.31
N GLN A 55 -2.92 -7.84 11.06
CA GLN A 55 -3.48 -9.02 10.39
C GLN A 55 -2.47 -10.18 10.30
N GLY A 56 -1.21 -9.87 9.97
CA GLY A 56 -0.13 -10.86 9.91
C GLY A 56 0.16 -11.50 11.27
N GLN A 57 0.23 -10.70 12.33
CA GLN A 57 0.45 -11.19 13.70
C GLN A 57 -0.65 -12.16 14.14
N LEU A 58 -1.92 -11.79 13.90
CA LEU A 58 -3.06 -12.66 14.19
C LEU A 58 -3.05 -13.95 13.36
N ALA A 59 -2.58 -13.89 12.10
CA ALA A 59 -2.43 -15.08 11.27
C ALA A 59 -1.35 -16.03 11.82
N THR A 60 -0.19 -15.50 12.22
CA THR A 60 0.87 -16.28 12.87
C THR A 60 0.41 -16.90 14.18
N GLU A 61 -0.34 -16.17 15.01
CA GLU A 61 -0.89 -16.72 16.26
C GLU A 61 -1.88 -17.86 15.99
N LYS A 62 -2.79 -17.69 15.02
CA LYS A 62 -3.73 -18.74 14.61
C LYS A 62 -3.00 -19.97 14.07
N GLU A 63 -1.96 -19.78 13.25
CA GLU A 63 -1.14 -20.88 12.74
C GLU A 63 -0.36 -21.58 13.85
N ALA A 64 0.16 -20.85 14.85
CA ALA A 64 0.86 -21.44 15.98
C ALA A 64 -0.05 -22.33 16.84
N LYS A 65 -1.34 -21.97 16.97
CA LYS A 65 -2.33 -22.66 17.80
C LYS A 65 -3.08 -23.78 17.08
N TYR A 66 -3.47 -23.56 15.82
CA TYR A 66 -4.33 -24.46 15.04
C TYR A 66 -3.67 -25.01 13.78
N GLY A 67 -2.47 -24.53 13.42
CA GLY A 67 -1.71 -25.07 12.32
C GLY A 67 -1.33 -26.52 12.60
N SER A 68 -1.50 -27.38 11.60
CA SER A 68 -0.91 -28.70 11.62
C SER A 68 0.60 -28.51 11.60
N LYS A 69 1.24 -28.56 12.78
CA LYS A 69 2.67 -28.86 12.87
C LYS A 69 2.80 -30.22 12.20
N SER A 70 3.07 -30.24 10.89
CA SER A 70 3.38 -31.48 10.18
C SER A 70 4.37 -32.21 11.07
N ALA A 71 3.95 -33.39 11.53
CA ALA A 71 4.68 -34.15 12.53
C ALA A 71 6.13 -34.20 12.08
N LYS A 72 7.05 -33.70 12.94
CA LYS A 72 8.49 -33.73 12.70
C LYS A 72 8.85 -35.16 12.28
N LYS A 73 8.99 -35.42 10.99
CA LYS A 73 9.60 -36.66 10.51
C LYS A 73 11.04 -36.59 11.01
N LYS A 74 11.39 -37.59 11.80
CA LYS A 74 12.64 -37.83 12.53
C LYS A 74 13.89 -37.23 11.83
N PRO A 75 14.84 -36.61 12.55
CA PRO A 75 16.13 -36.28 11.98
C PRO A 75 16.92 -37.60 11.87
N LEU A 76 17.01 -38.15 10.65
CA LEU A 76 18.00 -39.17 10.35
C LEU A 76 18.96 -38.58 9.32
N GLY A 77 20.17 -38.26 9.78
CA GLY A 77 21.26 -37.78 8.93
C GLY A 77 21.94 -36.54 9.48
N GLN A 78 22.64 -36.68 10.60
CA GLN A 78 23.80 -35.84 10.86
C GLN A 78 24.78 -36.04 9.70
N SER A 79 25.05 -34.99 8.93
CA SER A 79 26.28 -34.92 8.16
C SER A 79 26.86 -33.53 8.41
N LEU A 80 27.88 -33.50 9.26
CA LEU A 80 28.77 -32.35 9.39
C LEU A 80 29.42 -32.13 8.03
N ASN A 81 29.14 -31.00 7.39
CA ASN A 81 30.08 -30.39 6.46
C ASN A 81 29.99 -28.88 6.64
N THR A 82 31.05 -28.35 7.21
CA THR A 82 31.43 -26.95 7.27
C THR A 82 31.57 -26.34 5.87
N ASP A 83 31.41 -25.01 5.83
CA ASP A 83 31.92 -24.09 4.81
C ASP A 83 31.28 -24.06 3.42
N ASN A 84 30.33 -23.12 3.24
CA ASN A 84 30.49 -22.07 2.23
C ASN A 84 29.42 -20.97 2.28
N VAL A 85 29.92 -19.74 2.19
CA VAL A 85 29.25 -18.48 1.89
C VAL A 85 28.18 -18.63 0.80
N THR A 86 26.93 -18.27 1.09
CA THR A 86 26.04 -17.59 0.14
C THR A 86 24.95 -16.84 0.93
N LYS A 87 25.15 -15.53 1.08
CA LYS A 87 24.09 -14.59 1.48
C LYS A 87 23.04 -14.60 0.38
N THR A 88 21.87 -15.18 0.62
CA THR A 88 20.74 -15.02 -0.32
C THR A 88 20.21 -13.59 -0.19
N PRO A 89 20.24 -12.74 -1.22
CA PRO A 89 19.60 -11.45 -1.13
C PRO A 89 18.09 -11.67 -1.24
N ILE A 90 17.41 -11.60 -0.11
CA ILE A 90 15.96 -11.34 -0.08
C ILE A 90 15.77 -9.93 -0.63
N GLY A 91 15.48 -9.85 -1.92
CA GLY A 91 15.38 -8.58 -2.62
C GLY A 91 14.87 -8.72 -4.05
N ARG A 92 13.64 -8.23 -4.26
CA ARG A 92 13.02 -7.84 -5.55
C ARG A 92 12.55 -8.97 -6.49
N ARG A 93 11.27 -9.34 -6.34
CA ARG A 93 10.39 -9.60 -7.49
C ARG A 93 9.16 -8.70 -7.39
N ILE A 94 9.33 -7.43 -7.76
CA ILE A 94 8.23 -6.66 -8.35
C ILE A 94 8.36 -6.93 -9.85
N GLY A 95 7.50 -7.80 -10.38
CA GLY A 95 7.42 -8.06 -11.81
C GLY A 95 6.65 -6.93 -12.49
N ASN A 96 7.36 -5.84 -12.82
CA ASN A 96 6.94 -4.94 -13.89
C ASN A 96 7.35 -5.62 -15.21
N THR A 97 6.40 -6.10 -16.00
CA THR A 97 6.63 -6.42 -17.41
C THR A 97 6.36 -5.17 -18.25
N PRO A 98 7.37 -4.59 -18.94
CA PRO A 98 7.13 -3.57 -19.93
C PRO A 98 7.07 -4.20 -21.34
N GLY A 99 6.00 -3.90 -22.07
CA GLY A 99 5.95 -3.87 -23.53
C GLY A 99 5.59 -5.17 -24.25
N ARG A 100 4.41 -5.21 -24.87
CA ARG A 100 4.30 -5.13 -26.34
C ARG A 100 2.83 -4.95 -26.75
N SER A 101 2.55 -3.83 -27.41
CA SER A 101 1.32 -3.57 -28.14
C SER A 101 1.15 -4.62 -29.24
N VAL A 102 0.06 -5.40 -29.20
CA VAL A 102 -0.55 -6.00 -30.38
C VAL A 102 -2.05 -5.87 -30.23
N THR A 103 -2.60 -4.98 -31.05
CA THR A 103 -4.03 -4.80 -31.31
C THR A 103 -4.59 -6.01 -32.05
N SER A 104 -5.64 -6.65 -31.53
CA SER A 104 -6.77 -7.11 -32.35
C SER A 104 -7.95 -7.59 -31.50
N GLY A 105 -9.08 -6.87 -31.63
CA GLY A 105 -10.42 -7.44 -31.74
C GLY A 105 -11.00 -8.21 -30.54
N GLY A 106 -11.87 -7.53 -29.77
CA GLY A 106 -12.76 -8.19 -28.81
C GLY A 106 -13.54 -7.16 -28.00
N LYS A 107 -14.55 -6.55 -28.63
CA LYS A 107 -15.54 -5.70 -27.96
C LYS A 107 -16.49 -6.63 -27.21
N ASP A 108 -16.76 -6.38 -25.92
CA ASP A 108 -18.10 -6.50 -25.32
C ASP A 108 -18.12 -5.91 -23.91
N TYR A 109 -19.26 -5.29 -23.63
CA TYR A 109 -19.49 -4.35 -22.54
C TYR A 109 -19.85 -5.03 -21.22
N ARG A 110 -19.54 -4.30 -20.13
CA ARG A 110 -20.15 -4.32 -18.79
C ARG A 110 -19.55 -5.24 -17.73
N GLY A 111 -19.25 -4.59 -16.60
CA GLY A 111 -19.46 -5.19 -15.30
C GLY A 111 -18.32 -4.92 -14.34
N ASN A 112 -18.45 -3.87 -13.54
CA ASN A 112 -17.80 -3.80 -12.23
C ASN A 112 -17.97 -5.16 -11.54
N ALA A 113 -16.87 -5.88 -11.28
CA ALA A 113 -16.93 -7.12 -10.53
C ALA A 113 -17.24 -6.79 -9.06
N VAL A 114 -18.54 -6.80 -8.76
CA VAL A 114 -19.14 -6.72 -7.44
C VAL A 114 -18.88 -8.03 -6.69
N ILE A 115 -18.26 -7.88 -5.51
CA ILE A 115 -18.28 -8.70 -4.27
C ILE A 115 -18.69 -10.18 -4.37
N PRO A 116 -17.90 -11.12 -3.82
CA PRO A 116 -18.27 -12.55 -3.79
C PRO A 116 -19.51 -12.81 -2.93
N LEU A 117 -20.51 -13.47 -3.53
CA LEU A 117 -21.70 -13.98 -2.87
C LEU A 117 -21.34 -15.15 -1.94
N ASN A 118 -21.58 -14.96 -0.65
CA ASN A 118 -21.41 -15.99 0.37
C ASN A 118 -22.73 -16.77 0.51
N TYR A 119 -22.79 -17.99 -0.02
CA TYR A 119 -23.94 -18.87 0.12
C TYR A 119 -23.78 -19.75 1.36
N VAL A 120 -24.41 -19.35 2.47
CA VAL A 120 -24.76 -20.27 3.55
C VAL A 120 -25.96 -21.09 3.04
N ALA A 121 -25.74 -22.39 2.81
CA ALA A 121 -26.79 -23.30 2.36
C ALA A 121 -27.89 -23.40 3.44
N LEU A 122 -29.10 -22.97 3.10
CA LEU A 122 -30.29 -23.32 3.87
C LEU A 122 -30.67 -24.77 3.52
N GLN A 123 -30.62 -25.66 4.49
CA GLN A 123 -31.24 -26.97 4.41
C GLN A 123 -32.76 -26.76 4.27
N LYS A 124 -33.36 -27.36 3.23
CA LYS A 124 -34.81 -27.50 3.12
C LYS A 124 -35.16 -28.88 3.67
N ASP A 125 -35.93 -28.90 4.75
CA ASP A 125 -36.56 -30.12 5.24
C ASP A 125 -37.87 -30.36 4.45
N ASP A 126 -38.17 -31.64 4.20
CA ASP A 126 -39.38 -32.20 3.57
C ASP A 126 -40.39 -32.61 4.65
#